data_AF-A0A5N0TJ70-F1
#
_entry.id   AF-A0A5N0TJ70-F1
#
_cell.length_a   1.000
_cell.length_b   1.000
_cell.length_c   1.000
_cell.angle_alpha   90.00
_cell.angle_beta   90.00
_cell.angle_gamma   90.00
#
_symmetry.space_group_name_H-M   'P 1'
#
loop_
_entity.id
_entity.type
_entity.pdbx_description
1 polymer ?
#
loop_
_entity_poly.entity_id
_entity_poly.type
_entity_poly.pdbx_seq_one_letter_code
_entity_poly.pdbx_strand_id
1 'polypeptide(L)' 'MKSFVWFVLGTAAGFVLAHLVNKDPRGHEVLAEIDSRITEFTDRMGDAYRTEQARLADPDGLAAPTASND' A
#
# COMPACT_ATOMS: atom_id res chain seq x y z
N MET A 1 -12.81 -9.34 -32.96
CA MET A 1 -13.25 -7.97 -32.57
C MET A 1 -13.39 -7.76 -31.05
N LYS A 2 -13.62 -8.80 -30.23
CA LYS A 2 -13.79 -8.66 -28.76
C LYS A 2 -12.62 -8.00 -28.04
N SER A 3 -11.36 -8.34 -28.37
CA SER A 3 -10.20 -7.71 -27.72
C SER A 3 -10.08 -6.22 -28.04
N PHE A 4 -10.49 -5.80 -29.24
CA PHE A 4 -10.52 -4.39 -29.60
C PHE A 4 -11.60 -3.63 -28.84
N VAL A 5 -12.78 -4.24 -28.66
CA VAL A 5 -13.85 -3.67 -27.82
C VAL A 5 -13.39 -3.54 -26.36
N TRP A 6 -12.73 -4.55 -25.80
CA TRP A 6 -12.15 -4.48 -24.46
C TRP A 6 -11.02 -3.45 -24.34
N PHE A 7 -10.18 -3.32 -25.37
CA PHE A 7 -9.13 -2.31 -25.42
C PHE A 7 -9.73 -0.90 -25.41
N VAL A 8 -10.70 -0.62 -26.28
CA VAL A 8 -11.37 0.67 -26.35
C VAL A 8 -12.12 0.97 -25.05
N LEU A 9 -12.75 -0.03 -24.43
CA LEU A 9 -13.42 0.14 -23.15
C LEU A 9 -12.44 0.50 -22.02
N GLY A 10 -11.29 -0.17 -21.97
CA GLY A 10 -10.22 0.14 -21.01
C GLY A 10 -9.62 1.53 -21.24
N THR A 11 -9.31 1.88 -22.49
CA THR A 11 -8.78 3.20 -22.85
C THR A 11 -9.78 4.31 -22.58
N ALA A 12 -11.07 4.13 -22.89
CA ALA A 12 -12.10 5.11 -22.59
C ALA A 12 -12.26 5.30 -21.08
N ALA A 13 -12.27 4.21 -20.29
CA ALA A 13 -12.34 4.29 -18.84
C ALA A 13 -11.11 5.01 -18.24
N GLY A 14 -9.89 4.70 -18.70
CA GLY A 14 -8.67 5.37 -18.27
C GLY A 14 -8.64 6.86 -18.66
N PHE A 15 -9.13 7.19 -19.86
CA PHE A 15 -9.21 8.56 -20.33
C PHE A 15 -10.23 9.38 -19.54
N VAL A 16 -11.38 8.80 -19.17
CA VAL A 16 -12.38 9.45 -18.32
C VAL A 16 -11.79 9.76 -16.94
N LEU A 17 -11.11 8.81 -16.30
CA LEU A 17 -10.43 9.03 -15.02
C LEU A 17 -9.39 10.17 -15.12
N ALA A 18 -8.54 10.13 -16.15
CA ALA A 18 -7.56 11.21 -16.39
C ALA A 18 -8.22 12.55 -16.70
N HIS A 19 -9.35 12.55 -17.43
CA HIS A 19 -10.06 13.76 -17.78
C HIS A 19 -10.76 14.40 -16.57
N LEU A 20 -11.34 13.58 -15.67
CA LEU A 20 -11.92 14.07 -14.41
C LEU A 20 -10.84 14.68 -13.52
N VAL A 21 -9.67 14.04 -13.39
CA VAL A 21 -8.52 14.57 -12.63
C VAL A 21 -8.00 15.87 -13.24
N ASN A 22 -7.97 15.98 -14.57
CA ASN A 22 -7.44 17.15 -15.27
C ASN A 22 -8.41 18.34 -15.34
N LYS A 23 -9.73 18.13 -15.24
CA LYS A 23 -10.74 19.19 -15.44
C LYS A 23 -11.33 19.75 -14.14
N ASP A 24 -11.19 19.06 -13.01
CA ASP A 24 -11.79 19.47 -11.73
C ASP A 24 -10.70 19.85 -10.71
N PRO A 25 -10.69 21.07 -10.13
CA PRO A 25 -9.75 21.45 -9.07
C PRO A 25 -9.78 20.52 -7.85
N ARG A 26 -10.83 19.71 -7.67
CA ARG A 26 -10.93 18.63 -6.67
C ARG A 26 -9.99 17.45 -6.92
N GLY A 27 -9.38 17.30 -8.09
CA GLY A 27 -8.41 16.26 -8.37
C GLY A 27 -7.23 16.29 -7.40
N HIS A 28 -6.81 17.49 -6.96
CA HIS A 28 -5.78 17.67 -5.95
C HIS A 28 -6.23 17.20 -4.56
N GLU A 29 -7.49 17.44 -4.18
CA GLU A 29 -8.03 17.00 -2.89
C GLU A 29 -8.14 15.48 -2.82
N VAL A 30 -8.59 14.84 -3.90
CA VAL A 30 -8.67 13.38 -3.99
C VAL A 30 -7.28 12.73 -3.96
N LEU A 31 -6.31 13.32 -4.66
CA LEU A 31 -4.92 12.84 -4.60
C LEU A 31 -4.31 13.03 -3.21
N ALA A 32 -4.56 14.17 -2.54
CA ALA A 32 -4.11 14.42 -1.18
C ALA A 32 -4.73 13.44 -0.17
N GLU A 33 -6.00 13.09 -0.34
CA GLU A 33 -6.66 12.09 0.51
C GLU A 33 -6.07 10.69 0.29
N ILE A 34 -5.81 10.31 -0.97
CA ILE A 34 -5.17 9.03 -1.29
C ILE A 34 -3.75 8.98 -0.74
N ASP A 35 -2.96 10.04 -0.91
CA ASP A 35 -1.60 10.16 -0.39
C ASP A 35 -1.56 10.06 1.14
N SER A 36 -2.51 10.72 1.82
CA SER A 36 -2.66 10.62 3.27
C SER A 36 -2.94 9.19 3.73
N ARG A 37 -3.86 8.48 3.05
CA ARG A 37 -4.19 7.07 3.36
C ARG A 37 -3.02 6.14 3.10
N ILE A 38 -2.27 6.34 2.00
CA ILE A 38 -1.08 5.55 1.67
C ILE A 38 0.04 5.81 2.68
N THR A 39 0.24 7.05 3.09
CA THR A 39 1.21 7.43 4.12
C THR A 39 0.88 6.74 5.43
N GLU A 40 -0.37 6.85 5.90
CA GLU A 40 -0.81 6.20 7.15
C GLU A 40 -0.67 4.67 7.11
N PHE A 41 -0.99 4.06 5.97
CA PHE A 41 -0.77 2.63 5.77
C PHE A 41 0.71 2.25 5.81
N THR A 42 1.54 3.00 5.10
CA THR A 42 2.99 2.76 5.01
C THR A 42 3.65 2.94 6.37
N ASP A 43 3.24 3.94 7.14
CA ASP A 43 3.77 4.20 8.49
C ASP A 43 3.45 3.03 9.43
N ARG A 44 2.19 2.57 9.45
CA ARG A 44 1.80 1.39 10.24
C ARG A 44 2.53 0.12 9.82
N MET A 45 2.68 -0.11 8.52
CA MET A 45 3.40 -1.28 8.00
C MET A 45 4.90 -1.19 8.29
N GLY A 46 5.48 0.01 8.20
CA GLY A 46 6.87 0.28 8.52
C GLY A 46 7.18 0.09 10.00
N ASP A 47 6.28 0.50 10.89
CA ASP A 47 6.38 0.26 12.33
C ASP A 47 6.36 -1.24 12.65
N ALA A 48 5.39 -1.98 12.10
CA ALA A 48 5.33 -3.43 12.28
C ALA A 48 6.59 -4.13 11.74
N TYR A 49 7.09 -3.70 10.57
CA TYR A 49 8.31 -4.25 9.99
C TYR A 49 9.56 -3.93 10.83
N ARG A 50 9.66 -2.71 11.38
CA ARG A 50 10.77 -2.34 12.29
C ARG A 50 10.70 -3.10 13.61
N THR A 51 9.50 -3.35 14.14
CA THR A 51 9.32 -4.20 15.32
C THR A 51 9.77 -5.64 15.07
N GLU A 52 9.42 -6.24 13.94
CA GLU A 52 9.91 -7.58 13.58
C GLU A 52 11.41 -7.57 13.28
N GLN A 53 11.93 -6.55 12.60
CA GLN A 53 13.38 -6.42 12.42
C GLN A 53 14.11 -6.26 13.75
N ALA A 54 13.58 -5.51 14.72
CA ALA A 54 14.19 -5.38 16.04
C ALA A 54 14.19 -6.70 16.80
N ARG A 55 13.14 -7.52 16.64
CA ARG A 55 13.06 -8.87 17.19
C ARG A 55 14.03 -9.86 16.52
N LEU A 56 14.23 -9.74 15.21
CA LEU A 56 15.14 -10.59 14.44
C LEU A 56 16.60 -10.16 14.56
N ALA A 57 16.85 -8.86 14.76
CA ALA A 57 18.16 -8.27 14.98
C ALA A 57 18.59 -8.33 16.45
N ASP A 58 17.69 -8.72 17.35
CA ASP A 58 18.02 -9.04 18.74
C ASP A 58 18.89 -10.32 18.75
N PRO A 59 20.20 -10.21 19.02
CA PRO A 59 21.13 -11.33 18.93
C PRO A 59 20.83 -12.46 19.93
N ASP A 60 20.01 -12.20 20.95
CA ASP A 60 19.60 -13.17 21.98
C ASP A 60 18.21 -13.80 21.74
N GLY A 61 17.45 -13.35 20.72
CA GLY A 61 16.06 -13.74 20.45
C GLY A 61 15.84 -15.19 19.96
N LEU A 62 16.91 -15.99 19.84
CA LEU A 62 16.86 -17.41 19.47
C LEU A 62 17.04 -18.37 20.67
N ALA A 63 17.23 -17.87 21.90
CA ALA A 63 17.55 -18.69 23.07
C ALA A 63 16.42 -18.72 24.13
N ALA A 64 15.27 -19.30 23.83
CA ALA A 64 14.44 -20.01 24.84
C ALA A 64 13.22 -20.64 24.16
N PRO A 65 13.20 -21.98 24.00
CA PRO A 65 12.41 -22.76 24.95
C PRO A 65 12.97 -24.17 25.19
N THR A 66 13.91 -24.33 26.11
CA THR A 66 14.26 -25.64 26.72
C THR A 66 15.05 -25.34 28.00
N ALA A 67 14.81 -25.87 29.18
CA ALA A 67 13.81 -26.79 29.70
C ALA A 67 13.87 -26.60 31.23
N SER A 68 12.78 -26.15 31.85
CA SER A 68 12.58 -26.32 33.29
C SER A 68 11.51 -27.40 33.45
N ASN A 69 11.95 -28.65 33.55
CA ASN A 69 11.14 -29.71 34.16
C ASN A 69 11.88 -30.13 35.42
N ASP A 70 11.27 -29.77 36.54
CA ASP A 70 11.54 -30.31 37.87
C ASP A 70 11.35 -31.84 37.93
#